data_AF-A0AAN7GTV1-F1
#
_entry.id   AF-A0AAN7GTV1-F1
#
_cell.length_a   1.000
_cell.length_b   1.000
_cell.length_c   1.000
_cell.angle_alpha   90.00
_cell.angle_beta   90.00
_cell.angle_gamma   90.00
#
_symmetry.space_group_name_H-M   'P 1'
#
loop_
_entity.id
_entity.type
_entity.pdbx_description
1 polymer ?
#
loop_
_entity_poly.entity_id
_entity_poly.type
_entity_poly.pdbx_seq_one_letter_code
_entity_poly.pdbx_strand_id
1 'polypeptide(L)'
;MHTGEPENMALNLLEVIFERTADFEAFEAKLSRLKEYAEYLEQELRSAFGTVVLTDLHSIQGCLTAAIVQIKSRPEDTRREVKTCLQTKHFQNNQDAVVDKMLALAVRIMCATACSWPTTSLGSAIHIEADIFRPVWKESETLPGFLERVYPQSANPMHADVGPLRIHRLSAGSLTRSASITIQWTHQLSDHLLLLKGADWKSLYIYRHPSFLRYSLDLLYDHSIDLDQSTSQALTHGCLPPRLLREALVTYNILFPLAGDSLSRDILEKDVERLGLDSSLLEPSMSHAIYHHHESFRDALPPTDVRGLYNKYPYWADRLYEVWKEAEDPTPVTAIGRWSEARRNPRFTYWCTVVAVTLAFVFGIVTTILAAVQVWVSFCAWDANSTVSSCRLRGEGKSVFVAEGDSD
;
A
#
# COMPACT_ATOMS: atom_id res chain seq x y z
N MET A 1 -6.05 36.53 -35.20
CA MET A 1 -6.83 36.27 -33.97
C MET A 1 -6.81 34.78 -33.72
N HIS A 2 -5.73 34.29 -33.10
CA HIS A 2 -5.70 32.94 -32.56
C HIS A 2 -6.52 32.98 -31.28
N THR A 3 -7.65 32.29 -31.28
CA THR A 3 -8.35 31.88 -30.07
C THR A 3 -7.40 30.93 -29.34
N GLY A 4 -6.57 31.47 -28.44
CA GLY A 4 -5.73 30.68 -27.56
C GLY A 4 -6.64 29.88 -26.65
N GLU A 5 -6.76 28.59 -26.94
CA GLU A 5 -7.22 27.63 -25.94
C GLU A 5 -6.29 27.77 -24.72
N PRO A 6 -6.82 27.62 -23.49
CA PRO A 6 -5.98 27.57 -22.30
C PRO A 6 -5.08 26.33 -22.41
N GLU A 7 -3.92 26.49 -23.06
CA GLU A 7 -2.85 25.49 -23.07
C GLU A 7 -2.58 25.07 -21.63
N ASN A 8 -2.67 23.76 -21.44
CA ASN A 8 -2.75 23.05 -20.17
C ASN A 8 -1.72 23.58 -19.16
N MET A 9 -2.20 24.32 -18.15
CA MET A 9 -1.39 24.99 -17.13
C MET A 9 -0.45 24.00 -16.42
N ALA A 10 -0.90 22.75 -16.22
CA ALA A 10 -0.09 21.73 -15.60
C ALA A 10 1.08 21.29 -16.50
N LEU A 11 0.86 21.15 -17.82
CA LEU A 11 1.95 20.86 -18.76
C LEU A 11 3.02 21.93 -18.70
N ASN A 12 2.65 23.20 -18.77
CA ASN A 12 3.60 24.32 -18.66
C ASN A 12 4.42 24.28 -17.35
N LEU A 13 3.82 23.86 -16.23
CA LEU A 13 4.54 23.72 -14.97
C LEU A 13 5.50 22.53 -14.99
N LEU A 14 5.12 21.42 -15.64
CA LEU A 14 6.02 20.29 -15.85
C LEU A 14 7.19 20.67 -16.76
N GLU A 15 6.99 21.52 -17.77
CA GLU A 15 8.09 22.04 -18.59
C GLU A 15 9.10 22.86 -17.78
N VAL A 16 8.62 23.66 -16.84
CA VAL A 16 9.47 24.44 -15.93
C VAL A 16 10.28 23.53 -15.00
N ILE A 17 9.66 22.46 -14.50
CA ILE A 17 10.32 21.50 -13.61
C ILE A 17 11.40 20.76 -14.37
N PHE A 18 11.03 20.16 -15.50
CA PHE A 18 11.88 19.20 -16.19
C PHE A 18 12.81 19.79 -17.24
N GLU A 19 12.73 21.11 -17.46
CA GLU A 19 13.54 21.87 -18.39
C GLU A 19 13.34 21.39 -19.84
N ARG A 20 12.85 22.29 -20.70
CA ARG A 20 12.59 21.96 -22.11
C ARG A 20 13.88 21.48 -22.77
N THR A 21 13.91 20.21 -23.20
CA THR A 21 15.06 19.65 -23.91
C THR A 21 15.18 20.22 -25.32
N ALA A 22 16.39 20.23 -25.87
CA ALA A 22 16.64 20.72 -27.24
C ALA A 22 15.94 19.87 -28.32
N ASP A 23 15.65 18.61 -28.02
CA ASP A 23 14.83 17.73 -28.85
C ASP A 23 13.36 17.86 -28.44
N PHE A 24 12.61 18.62 -29.23
CA PHE A 24 11.20 18.92 -28.99
C PHE A 24 10.28 17.69 -29.20
N GLU A 25 10.59 16.83 -30.17
CA GLU A 25 9.77 15.64 -30.44
C GLU A 25 9.93 14.58 -29.33
N ALA A 26 11.16 14.37 -28.87
CA ALA A 26 11.40 13.51 -27.71
C ALA A 26 10.77 14.08 -26.43
N PHE A 27 10.78 15.40 -26.25
CA PHE A 27 10.14 16.07 -25.12
C PHE A 27 8.63 15.89 -25.13
N GLU A 28 7.96 16.16 -26.25
CA GLU A 28 6.51 15.97 -26.41
C GLU A 28 6.09 14.52 -26.17
N ALA A 29 6.85 13.55 -26.70
CA ALA A 29 6.61 12.14 -26.43
C ALA A 29 6.73 11.81 -24.94
N LYS A 30 7.71 12.39 -24.22
CA LYS A 30 7.85 12.22 -22.76
C LYS A 30 6.72 12.91 -22.00
N LEU A 31 6.35 14.13 -22.39
CA LEU A 31 5.28 14.92 -21.78
C LEU A 31 3.91 14.24 -21.94
N SER A 32 3.67 13.58 -23.08
CA SER A 32 2.47 12.79 -23.34
C SER A 32 2.27 11.66 -22.31
N ARG A 33 3.37 11.08 -21.79
CA ARG A 33 3.33 10.05 -20.73
C ARG A 33 3.00 10.62 -19.35
N LEU A 34 3.20 11.92 -19.15
CA LEU A 34 2.83 12.63 -17.92
C LEU A 34 1.42 13.20 -17.96
N LYS A 35 0.65 12.95 -19.02
CA LYS A 35 -0.70 13.50 -19.19
C LYS A 35 -1.59 13.24 -17.98
N GLU A 36 -1.59 12.01 -17.45
CA GLU A 36 -2.40 11.67 -16.27
C GLU A 36 -1.95 12.40 -15.00
N TYR A 37 -0.63 12.61 -14.84
CA TYR A 37 -0.12 13.41 -13.74
C TYR A 37 -0.52 14.88 -13.91
N ALA A 38 -0.43 15.41 -15.12
CA ALA A 38 -0.86 16.77 -15.45
C ALA A 38 -2.36 16.98 -15.17
N GLU A 39 -3.23 16.03 -15.53
CA GLU A 39 -4.66 16.08 -15.23
C GLU A 39 -4.93 16.10 -13.71
N TYR A 40 -4.21 15.28 -12.94
CA TYR A 40 -4.26 15.33 -11.48
C TYR A 40 -3.83 16.70 -10.94
N LEU A 41 -2.72 17.26 -11.45
CA LEU A 41 -2.24 18.57 -11.03
C LEU A 41 -3.23 19.68 -11.35
N GLU A 42 -3.90 19.65 -12.50
CA GLU A 42 -4.98 20.58 -12.82
C GLU A 42 -6.13 20.49 -11.81
N GLN A 43 -6.50 19.28 -11.41
CA GLN A 43 -7.55 19.07 -10.41
C GLN A 43 -7.14 19.61 -9.03
N GLU A 44 -5.90 19.37 -8.60
CA GLU A 44 -5.34 19.93 -7.36
C GLU A 44 -5.29 21.46 -7.41
N LEU A 45 -4.86 22.06 -8.53
CA LEU A 45 -4.84 23.50 -8.74
C LEU A 45 -6.24 24.11 -8.61
N ARG A 46 -7.23 23.50 -9.28
CA ARG A 46 -8.65 23.91 -9.21
C ARG A 46 -9.20 23.77 -7.80
N SER A 47 -8.85 22.70 -7.08
CA SER A 47 -9.28 22.47 -5.69
C SER A 47 -8.68 23.50 -4.72
N ALA A 48 -7.38 23.78 -4.83
CA ALA A 48 -6.66 24.66 -3.91
C ALA A 48 -7.08 26.13 -4.03
N PHE A 49 -7.38 26.58 -5.26
CA PHE A 49 -7.70 27.98 -5.57
C PHE A 49 -9.18 28.24 -5.90
N GLY A 50 -10.03 27.22 -6.07
CA GLY A 50 -11.48 27.38 -6.23
C GLY A 50 -11.90 28.21 -7.46
N THR A 51 -13.11 28.79 -7.43
CA THR A 51 -13.68 29.71 -8.44
C THR A 51 -12.97 31.07 -8.48
N VAL A 52 -11.65 31.09 -8.42
CA VAL A 52 -10.86 32.27 -8.76
C VAL A 52 -11.10 32.55 -10.25
N VAL A 53 -11.45 33.79 -10.55
CA VAL A 53 -11.83 34.24 -11.90
C VAL A 53 -10.69 33.90 -12.87
N LEU A 54 -11.03 33.40 -14.07
CA LEU A 54 -10.09 32.98 -15.12
C LEU A 54 -8.97 34.00 -15.42
N THR A 55 -9.17 35.28 -15.10
CA THR A 55 -8.16 36.35 -15.23
C THR A 55 -6.96 36.21 -14.29
N ASP A 56 -7.09 35.49 -13.17
CA ASP A 56 -6.04 35.30 -12.17
C ASP A 56 -5.24 33.99 -12.39
N LEU A 57 -5.67 33.11 -13.31
CA LEU A 57 -5.05 31.80 -13.51
C LEU A 57 -3.61 31.91 -14.05
N HIS A 58 -3.35 32.82 -15.00
CA HIS A 58 -2.00 33.12 -15.47
C HIS A 58 -1.13 33.78 -14.38
N SER A 59 -1.74 34.57 -13.49
CA SER A 59 -1.03 35.13 -12.33
C SER A 59 -0.61 34.01 -11.37
N ILE A 60 -1.50 33.06 -11.08
CA ILE A 60 -1.21 31.89 -10.24
C ILE A 60 -0.12 31.02 -10.89
N GLN A 61 -0.19 30.78 -12.21
CA GLN A 61 0.83 30.02 -12.94
C GLN A 61 2.19 30.70 -12.82
N GLY A 62 2.28 32.00 -13.12
CA GLY A 62 3.53 32.75 -13.01
C GLY A 62 4.10 32.74 -11.59
N CYS A 63 3.24 32.79 -10.58
CA CYS A 63 3.63 32.70 -9.18
C CYS A 63 4.14 31.31 -8.78
N LEU A 64 3.49 30.23 -9.24
CA LEU A 64 3.94 28.86 -9.02
C LEU A 64 5.27 28.59 -9.72
N THR A 65 5.41 29.03 -10.97
CA THR A 65 6.69 28.99 -11.70
C THR A 65 7.78 29.73 -10.94
N ALA A 66 7.50 30.95 -10.44
CA ALA A 66 8.45 31.70 -9.63
C ALA A 66 8.82 30.97 -8.33
N ALA A 67 7.87 30.32 -7.66
CA ALA A 67 8.11 29.50 -6.47
C ALA A 67 9.02 28.31 -6.78
N ILE A 68 8.72 27.54 -7.84
CA ILE A 68 9.53 26.40 -8.27
C ILE A 68 10.95 26.84 -8.63
N VAL A 69 11.10 27.91 -9.42
CA VAL A 69 12.41 28.47 -9.80
C VAL A 69 13.21 28.92 -8.57
N GLN A 70 12.56 29.60 -7.62
CA GLN A 70 13.22 30.04 -6.39
C GLN A 70 13.71 28.84 -5.57
N ILE A 71 12.86 27.82 -5.41
CA ILE A 71 13.20 26.57 -4.69
C ILE A 71 14.38 25.85 -5.38
N LYS A 72 14.34 25.68 -6.71
CA LYS A 72 15.43 25.06 -7.48
C LYS A 72 16.75 25.84 -7.33
N SER A 73 16.69 27.17 -7.35
CA SER A 73 17.89 28.00 -7.27
C SER A 73 18.57 28.01 -5.90
N ARG A 74 17.79 27.77 -4.83
CA ARG A 74 18.25 27.85 -3.43
C ARG A 74 17.53 26.81 -2.56
N PRO A 75 17.82 25.51 -2.72
CA PRO A 75 17.15 24.46 -1.96
C PRO A 75 17.41 24.53 -0.45
N GLU A 76 18.54 25.12 -0.04
CA GLU A 76 18.92 25.30 1.36
C GLU A 76 18.23 26.48 2.05
N ASP A 77 17.49 27.33 1.32
CA ASP A 77 16.71 28.40 1.94
C ASP A 77 15.59 27.75 2.80
N THR A 78 15.38 28.30 3.99
CA THR A 78 14.24 27.92 4.84
C THR A 78 12.93 28.36 4.19
N ARG A 79 11.83 27.69 4.54
CA ARG A 79 10.48 28.08 4.08
C ARG A 79 10.23 29.58 4.23
N ARG A 80 10.61 30.16 5.37
CA ARG A 80 10.43 31.59 5.66
C ARG A 80 11.20 32.48 4.68
N GLU A 81 12.42 32.10 4.32
CA GLU A 81 13.25 32.87 3.38
C GLU A 81 12.67 32.80 1.97
N VAL A 82 12.24 31.62 1.52
CA VAL A 82 11.55 31.45 0.24
C VAL A 82 10.24 32.25 0.22
N LYS A 83 9.43 32.18 1.29
CA LYS A 83 8.18 32.94 1.46
C LYS A 83 8.43 34.45 1.36
N THR A 84 9.42 34.95 2.09
CA THR A 84 9.80 36.38 2.11
C THR A 84 10.27 36.85 0.72
N CYS A 85 11.05 36.02 0.03
CA CYS A 85 11.53 36.31 -1.33
C CYS A 85 10.37 36.41 -2.33
N LEU A 86 9.43 35.47 -2.30
CA LEU A 86 8.25 35.48 -3.15
C LEU A 86 7.34 36.66 -2.85
N GLN A 87 7.12 36.97 -1.58
CA GLN A 87 6.33 38.13 -1.17
C GLN A 87 6.93 39.43 -1.70
N THR A 88 8.24 39.61 -1.56
CA THR A 88 8.91 40.84 -2.01
C THR A 88 8.85 41.02 -3.53
N LYS A 89 8.90 39.92 -4.30
CA LYS A 89 9.01 39.96 -5.77
C LYS A 89 7.66 39.90 -6.50
N HIS A 90 6.68 39.18 -5.95
CA HIS A 90 5.49 38.77 -6.68
C HIS A 90 4.16 39.09 -5.98
N PHE A 91 4.15 39.42 -4.68
CA PHE A 91 2.91 39.69 -3.93
C PHE A 91 2.90 41.06 -3.26
N GLN A 92 1.72 41.66 -3.12
CA GLN A 92 1.53 42.79 -2.21
C GLN A 92 1.36 42.25 -0.78
N ASN A 93 1.85 42.98 0.23
CA ASN A 93 2.05 42.57 1.65
C ASN A 93 0.85 41.97 2.44
N ASN A 94 -0.27 41.57 1.83
CA ASN A 94 -1.49 41.09 2.49
C ASN A 94 -1.98 39.70 2.01
N GLN A 95 -1.17 38.89 1.32
CA GLN A 95 -1.58 37.60 0.74
C GLN A 95 -0.90 36.35 1.33
N ASP A 96 -0.54 36.37 2.62
CA ASP A 96 0.16 35.27 3.32
C ASP A 96 -0.45 33.88 3.08
N ALA A 97 -1.76 33.75 3.24
CA ALA A 97 -2.45 32.47 3.08
C ALA A 97 -2.38 31.92 1.64
N VAL A 98 -2.33 32.80 0.64
CA VAL A 98 -2.20 32.40 -0.77
C VAL A 98 -0.78 31.87 -0.99
N VAL A 99 0.24 32.59 -0.49
CA VAL A 99 1.66 32.19 -0.59
C VAL A 99 1.89 30.84 0.07
N ASP A 100 1.29 30.60 1.23
CA ASP A 100 1.41 29.32 1.93
C ASP A 100 0.82 28.14 1.15
N LYS A 101 -0.32 28.34 0.46
CA LYS A 101 -0.89 27.35 -0.46
C LYS A 101 -0.01 27.13 -1.68
N MET A 102 0.51 28.21 -2.28
CA MET A 102 1.37 28.12 -3.46
C MET A 102 2.68 27.38 -3.18
N LEU A 103 3.32 27.64 -2.03
CA LEU A 103 4.52 26.91 -1.63
C LEU A 103 4.25 25.43 -1.42
N ALA A 104 3.17 25.08 -0.73
CA ALA A 104 2.78 23.69 -0.54
C ALA A 104 2.52 22.99 -1.88
N LEU A 105 1.84 23.68 -2.81
CA LEU A 105 1.54 23.14 -4.13
C LEU A 105 2.78 23.03 -5.02
N ALA A 106 3.71 24.00 -4.98
CA ALA A 106 4.98 23.92 -5.67
C ALA A 106 5.77 22.67 -5.26
N VAL A 107 5.82 22.37 -3.96
CA VAL A 107 6.45 21.13 -3.44
C VAL A 107 5.71 19.88 -3.92
N ARG A 108 4.37 19.88 -3.92
CA ARG A 108 3.58 18.74 -4.43
C ARG A 108 3.83 18.49 -5.91
N ILE A 109 3.80 19.53 -6.74
CA ILE A 109 4.01 19.43 -8.19
C ILE A 109 5.43 18.92 -8.47
N MET A 110 6.43 19.55 -7.84
CA MET A 110 7.85 19.27 -8.07
C MET A 110 8.30 17.90 -7.52
N CYS A 111 7.74 17.45 -6.39
CA CYS A 111 8.22 16.23 -5.73
C CYS A 111 7.19 15.10 -5.70
N ALA A 112 5.99 15.27 -6.27
CA ALA A 112 4.85 14.37 -6.15
C ALA A 112 4.57 13.92 -4.69
N THR A 113 4.92 14.77 -3.72
CA THR A 113 4.96 14.43 -2.29
C THR A 113 3.87 15.19 -1.55
N ALA A 114 3.22 14.56 -0.57
CA ALA A 114 2.27 15.29 0.29
C ALA A 114 2.95 16.49 0.95
N CYS A 115 2.37 17.66 0.81
CA CYS A 115 2.81 18.86 1.54
C CYS A 115 1.57 19.67 1.89
N SER A 116 1.24 19.75 3.16
CA SER A 116 0.10 20.52 3.65
C SER A 116 0.51 21.97 3.89
N TRP A 117 -0.42 22.91 3.68
CA TRP A 117 -0.21 24.29 4.08
C TRP A 117 -0.57 24.48 5.57
N PRO A 118 0.13 25.36 6.31
CA PRO A 118 -0.24 25.71 7.68
C PRO A 118 -1.63 26.37 7.68
N THR A 119 -2.63 25.71 8.28
CA THR A 119 -3.93 26.34 8.56
C THR A 119 -3.87 27.10 9.88
N THR A 120 -4.41 28.31 9.91
CA THR A 120 -4.44 29.19 11.09
C THR A 120 -5.39 28.71 12.19
N SER A 121 -6.03 27.54 12.03
CA SER A 121 -6.88 26.96 13.07
C SER A 121 -6.03 26.27 14.13
N LEU A 122 -6.03 26.90 15.30
CA LEU A 122 -5.57 26.42 16.60
C LEU A 122 -5.53 24.88 16.72
N GLY A 123 -4.32 24.31 16.76
CA GLY A 123 -4.08 22.98 17.31
C GLY A 123 -4.25 21.80 16.35
N SER A 124 -3.37 21.67 15.36
CA SER A 124 -3.03 20.36 14.80
C SER A 124 -1.75 20.44 13.96
N ALA A 125 -0.60 20.15 14.57
CA ALA A 125 0.67 20.04 13.85
C ALA A 125 0.74 18.76 12.97
N ILE A 126 -0.31 17.94 12.97
CA ILE A 126 -0.45 16.71 12.16
C ILE A 126 -1.95 16.53 11.87
N HIS A 127 -2.42 16.93 10.69
CA HIS A 127 -3.73 16.49 10.22
C HIS A 127 -3.63 15.01 9.84
N ILE A 128 -3.82 14.14 10.83
CA ILE A 128 -4.03 12.71 10.64
C ILE A 128 -5.49 12.56 10.17
N GLU A 129 -5.72 12.81 8.89
CA GLU A 129 -7.00 12.47 8.27
C GLU A 129 -6.96 10.97 7.97
N ALA A 130 -7.66 10.16 8.76
CA ALA A 130 -7.72 8.70 8.62
C ALA A 130 -6.36 7.96 8.69
N ASP A 131 -5.52 8.26 9.68
CA ASP A 131 -4.18 7.65 9.88
C ASP A 131 -3.14 7.94 8.78
N ILE A 132 -3.42 8.86 7.86
CA ILE A 132 -2.47 9.23 6.80
C ILE A 132 -1.61 10.42 7.21
N PHE A 133 -0.28 10.26 7.08
CA PHE A 133 0.68 11.32 7.36
C PHE A 133 0.58 12.45 6.32
N ARG A 134 0.28 13.67 6.80
CA ARG A 134 0.15 14.88 5.97
C ARG A 134 1.14 15.95 6.45
N PRO A 135 2.41 15.88 6.05
CA PRO A 135 3.47 16.72 6.59
C PRO A 135 3.30 18.18 6.16
N VAL A 136 3.61 19.10 7.06
CA VAL A 136 3.71 20.54 6.79
C VAL A 136 5.20 20.91 6.70
N TRP A 137 5.61 21.66 5.68
CA TRP A 137 6.94 22.26 5.61
C TRP A 137 7.02 23.42 6.61
N LYS A 138 7.88 23.35 7.63
CA LYS A 138 7.90 24.32 8.73
C LYS A 138 8.67 25.59 8.34
N GLU A 139 8.31 26.72 8.95
CA GLU A 139 8.94 28.04 8.66
C GLU A 139 10.47 28.05 8.80
N SER A 140 11.02 27.33 9.78
CA SER A 140 12.46 27.25 10.06
C SER A 140 13.17 26.09 9.36
N GLU A 141 12.45 25.29 8.59
CA GLU A 141 12.97 24.06 7.98
C GLU A 141 13.36 24.34 6.52
N THR A 142 14.48 23.79 6.07
CA THR A 142 14.87 23.80 4.64
C THR A 142 14.06 22.76 3.88
N LEU A 143 13.97 22.87 2.56
CA LEU A 143 13.27 21.84 1.78
C LEU A 143 13.94 20.44 1.88
N PRO A 144 15.28 20.31 1.81
CA PRO A 144 15.96 19.04 2.09
C PRO A 144 15.57 18.46 3.45
N GLY A 145 15.60 19.26 4.52
CA GLY A 145 15.24 18.80 5.86
C GLY A 145 13.78 18.35 5.97
N PHE A 146 12.87 19.04 5.27
CA PHE A 146 11.48 18.59 5.13
C PHE A 146 11.41 17.21 4.45
N LEU A 147 12.09 17.03 3.32
CA LEU A 147 12.06 15.76 2.58
C LEU A 147 12.71 14.61 3.33
N GLU A 148 13.81 14.84 4.05
CA GLU A 148 14.44 13.83 4.91
C GLU A 148 13.51 13.38 6.04
N ARG A 149 12.67 14.29 6.55
CA ARG A 149 11.64 13.95 7.52
C ARG A 149 10.46 13.19 6.92
N VAL A 150 10.11 13.45 5.65
CA VAL A 150 9.04 12.73 4.95
C VAL A 150 9.49 11.35 4.48
N TYR A 151 10.76 11.24 4.06
CA TYR A 151 11.41 10.04 3.56
C TYR A 151 12.63 9.68 4.42
N PRO A 152 12.41 9.29 5.69
CA PRO A 152 13.52 8.89 6.55
C PRO A 152 14.18 7.63 5.98
N GLN A 153 15.51 7.60 5.98
CA GLN A 153 16.25 6.38 5.69
C GLN A 153 16.19 5.47 6.91
N SER A 154 15.65 4.28 6.71
CA SER A 154 15.49 3.26 7.74
C SER A 154 16.87 2.81 8.22
N ALA A 155 17.14 2.95 9.53
CA ALA A 155 18.35 2.41 10.11
C ALA A 155 18.31 0.88 10.07
N ASN A 156 19.40 0.24 9.65
CA ASN A 156 19.48 -1.22 9.63
C ASN A 156 19.21 -1.74 11.04
N PRO A 157 18.18 -2.58 11.26
CA PRO A 157 17.83 -3.02 12.59
C PRO A 157 18.93 -3.95 13.11
N MET A 158 19.86 -3.40 13.89
CA MET A 158 20.99 -4.15 14.46
C MET A 158 20.54 -5.33 15.35
N HIS A 159 19.27 -5.38 15.76
CA HIS A 159 18.72 -6.34 16.70
C HIS A 159 17.38 -6.98 16.28
N ALA A 160 16.87 -6.74 15.06
CA ALA A 160 15.63 -7.40 14.63
C ALA A 160 15.89 -8.85 14.22
N ASP A 161 14.92 -9.70 14.57
CA ASP A 161 14.87 -11.13 14.26
C ASP A 161 15.24 -11.40 12.79
N VAL A 162 16.34 -12.12 12.59
CA VAL A 162 16.94 -12.39 11.27
C VAL A 162 16.20 -13.56 10.61
N GLY A 163 14.89 -13.39 10.45
CA GLY A 163 14.04 -14.36 9.80
C GLY A 163 14.28 -14.40 8.28
N PRO A 164 14.09 -15.56 7.64
CA PRO A 164 14.11 -15.64 6.18
C PRO A 164 12.98 -14.78 5.59
N LEU A 165 13.33 -13.90 4.65
CA LEU A 165 12.37 -13.04 3.97
C LEU A 165 11.78 -13.79 2.78
N ARG A 166 10.46 -14.02 2.83
CA ARG A 166 9.71 -14.62 1.72
C ARG A 166 9.18 -13.53 0.81
N ILE A 167 10.02 -13.02 -0.10
CA ILE A 167 9.67 -11.88 -0.96
C ILE A 167 8.37 -12.08 -1.77
N HIS A 168 8.08 -13.32 -2.20
CA HIS A 168 6.84 -13.64 -2.94
C HIS A 168 5.56 -13.39 -2.13
N ARG A 169 5.64 -13.24 -0.81
CA ARG A 169 4.49 -12.86 0.03
C ARG A 169 4.08 -11.40 -0.12
N LEU A 170 4.97 -10.57 -0.66
CA LEU A 170 4.72 -9.16 -0.93
C LEU A 170 4.01 -8.91 -2.27
N SER A 171 3.81 -9.94 -3.11
CA SER A 171 3.10 -9.75 -4.37
C SER A 171 1.64 -9.37 -4.13
N ALA A 172 1.09 -8.50 -4.97
CA ALA A 172 -0.28 -8.00 -4.91
C ALA A 172 -1.32 -9.14 -4.84
N GLY A 173 -1.12 -10.19 -5.61
CA GLY A 173 -1.93 -11.40 -5.60
C GLY A 173 -1.87 -12.12 -4.25
N SER A 174 -0.69 -12.26 -3.66
CA SER A 174 -0.50 -12.86 -2.34
C SER A 174 -1.10 -12.00 -1.23
N LEU A 175 -0.90 -10.68 -1.27
CA LEU A 175 -1.45 -9.73 -0.30
C LEU A 175 -2.99 -9.71 -0.34
N THR A 176 -3.57 -9.70 -1.53
CA THR A 176 -5.03 -9.71 -1.72
C THR A 176 -5.64 -11.05 -1.26
N ARG A 177 -5.04 -12.17 -1.68
CA ARG A 177 -5.59 -13.51 -1.42
C ARG A 177 -5.34 -14.00 0.01
N SER A 178 -4.16 -13.76 0.54
CA SER A 178 -3.70 -14.36 1.80
C SER A 178 -3.85 -13.41 2.99
N ALA A 179 -3.66 -12.11 2.79
CA ALA A 179 -3.69 -11.12 3.87
C ALA A 179 -4.94 -10.24 3.87
N SER A 180 -5.83 -10.41 2.87
CA SER A 180 -7.03 -9.59 2.67
C SER A 180 -6.72 -8.09 2.59
N ILE A 181 -5.57 -7.75 2.01
CA ILE A 181 -5.14 -6.37 1.80
C ILE A 181 -5.69 -5.90 0.45
N THR A 182 -6.41 -4.79 0.46
CA THR A 182 -6.91 -4.15 -0.77
C THR A 182 -5.86 -3.15 -1.27
N ILE A 183 -5.58 -3.16 -2.57
CA ILE A 183 -4.69 -2.18 -3.18
C ILE A 183 -5.47 -0.88 -3.44
N GLN A 184 -4.91 0.24 -3.03
CA GLN A 184 -5.43 1.57 -3.27
C GLN A 184 -4.38 2.42 -3.98
N TRP A 185 -4.78 3.19 -4.97
CA TRP A 185 -3.86 4.00 -5.77
C TRP A 185 -3.81 5.43 -5.23
N THR A 186 -2.62 6.00 -5.09
CA THR A 186 -2.41 7.36 -4.56
C THR A 186 -1.59 8.22 -5.51
N HIS A 187 -1.93 9.52 -5.55
CA HIS A 187 -1.18 10.53 -6.29
C HIS A 187 0.01 11.09 -5.50
N GLN A 188 0.19 10.68 -4.24
CA GLN A 188 1.23 11.17 -3.35
C GLN A 188 2.25 10.06 -3.11
N LEU A 189 3.50 10.30 -3.51
CA LEU A 189 4.60 9.35 -3.32
C LEU A 189 4.87 9.08 -1.83
N SER A 190 4.64 10.07 -0.96
CA SER A 190 4.75 9.90 0.49
C SER A 190 3.81 8.85 1.07
N ASP A 191 2.77 8.46 0.33
CA ASP A 191 1.80 7.43 0.74
C ASP A 191 2.14 6.06 0.10
N HIS A 192 3.18 5.97 -0.73
CA HIS A 192 3.60 4.72 -1.37
C HIS A 192 3.98 3.66 -0.32
N LEU A 193 3.46 2.45 -0.47
CA LEU A 193 3.58 1.33 0.47
C LEU A 193 3.00 1.60 1.88
N LEU A 194 2.19 2.64 2.06
CA LEU A 194 1.53 2.86 3.33
C LEU A 194 0.44 1.80 3.54
N LEU A 195 0.58 1.01 4.60
CA LEU A 195 -0.42 0.01 5.00
C LEU A 195 -1.30 0.59 6.11
N LEU A 196 -2.56 0.85 5.79
CA LEU A 196 -3.56 1.22 6.77
C LEU A 196 -4.44 0.02 7.12
N LYS A 197 -4.81 -0.09 8.39
CA LYS A 197 -5.56 -1.23 8.92
C LYS A 197 -6.65 -0.74 9.86
N GLY A 198 -7.88 -1.11 9.56
CA GLY A 198 -9.02 -0.95 10.46
C GLY A 198 -9.48 -2.27 11.06
N ALA A 199 -10.63 -2.26 11.73
CA ALA A 199 -11.17 -3.45 12.40
C ALA A 199 -11.59 -4.56 11.42
N ASP A 200 -11.93 -4.21 10.19
CA ASP A 200 -12.51 -5.07 9.15
C ASP A 200 -11.94 -4.79 7.75
N TRP A 201 -10.96 -3.90 7.62
CA TRP A 201 -10.36 -3.52 6.35
C TRP A 201 -8.85 -3.36 6.47
N LYS A 202 -8.16 -3.59 5.36
CA LYS A 202 -6.73 -3.29 5.19
C LYS A 202 -6.52 -2.72 3.81
N SER A 203 -5.76 -1.64 3.71
CA SER A 203 -5.46 -1.01 2.43
C SER A 203 -4.00 -0.67 2.32
N LEU A 204 -3.39 -1.12 1.24
CA LEU A 204 -2.03 -0.76 0.84
C LEU A 204 -2.10 0.32 -0.23
N TYR A 205 -1.54 1.48 0.07
CA TYR A 205 -1.48 2.59 -0.87
C TYR A 205 -0.26 2.44 -1.78
N ILE A 206 -0.47 2.54 -3.09
CA ILE A 206 0.58 2.45 -4.11
C ILE A 206 0.52 3.70 -4.96
N TYR A 207 1.65 4.40 -5.05
CA TYR A 207 1.80 5.54 -5.95
C TYR A 207 1.47 5.15 -7.40
N ARG A 208 0.76 6.01 -8.13
CA ARG A 208 0.17 5.63 -9.44
C ARG A 208 0.85 6.21 -10.67
N HIS A 209 1.85 7.06 -10.51
CA HIS A 209 2.47 7.81 -11.64
C HIS A 209 3.95 7.46 -11.84
N PRO A 210 4.32 6.21 -12.16
CA PRO A 210 5.72 5.84 -12.36
C PRO A 210 6.41 6.59 -13.51
N SER A 211 5.70 7.09 -14.53
CA SER A 211 6.30 7.96 -15.57
C SER A 211 6.93 9.21 -14.98
N PHE A 212 6.33 9.79 -13.94
CA PHE A 212 6.91 10.93 -13.23
C PHE A 212 8.26 10.56 -12.59
N LEU A 213 8.35 9.39 -11.96
CA LEU A 213 9.59 8.92 -11.32
C LEU A 213 10.68 8.63 -12.36
N ARG A 214 10.32 7.94 -13.46
CA ARG A 214 11.24 7.62 -14.56
C ARG A 214 11.78 8.90 -15.19
N TYR A 215 10.92 9.86 -15.48
CA TYR A 215 11.36 11.11 -16.09
C TYR A 215 12.22 11.95 -15.15
N SER A 216 11.89 11.98 -13.86
CA SER A 216 12.74 12.61 -12.84
C SER A 216 14.13 11.97 -12.79
N LEU A 217 14.22 10.64 -12.93
CA LEU A 217 15.50 9.95 -13.01
C LEU A 217 16.26 10.27 -14.29
N ASP A 218 15.61 10.18 -15.45
CA ASP A 218 16.23 10.52 -16.74
C ASP A 218 16.88 11.91 -16.70
N LEU A 219 16.17 12.91 -16.15
CA LEU A 219 16.69 14.26 -16.00
C LEU A 219 17.96 14.30 -15.14
N LEU A 220 17.97 13.58 -14.02
CA LEU A 220 19.13 13.53 -13.12
C LEU A 220 20.34 12.83 -13.79
N TYR A 221 20.09 11.76 -14.54
CA TYR A 221 21.14 11.04 -15.26
C TYR A 221 21.72 11.87 -16.41
N ASP A 222 20.88 12.59 -17.16
CA ASP A 222 21.33 13.51 -18.22
C ASP A 222 22.26 14.61 -17.65
N HIS A 223 22.06 14.98 -16.39
CA HIS A 223 22.90 15.93 -15.65
C HIS A 223 24.07 15.28 -14.88
N SER A 224 24.35 14.00 -15.09
CA SER A 224 25.41 13.23 -14.43
C SER A 224 25.34 13.23 -12.89
N ILE A 225 24.13 13.33 -12.34
CA ILE A 225 23.90 13.23 -10.90
C ILE A 225 23.99 11.77 -10.46
N ASP A 226 24.98 11.48 -9.62
CA ASP A 226 25.22 10.14 -9.08
C ASP A 226 24.16 9.74 -8.05
N LEU A 227 23.92 8.43 -7.92
CA LEU A 227 22.90 7.83 -7.05
C LEU A 227 23.13 8.12 -5.55
N ASP A 228 24.38 8.39 -5.17
CA ASP A 228 24.81 8.66 -3.80
C ASP A 228 24.80 10.17 -3.43
N GLN A 229 24.37 11.05 -4.35
CA GLN A 229 24.36 12.50 -4.12
C GLN A 229 23.28 12.97 -3.13
N SER A 230 23.54 14.13 -2.53
CA SER A 230 22.69 14.73 -1.50
C SER A 230 21.33 15.17 -2.03
N THR A 231 20.29 15.13 -1.19
CA THR A 231 18.93 15.64 -1.48
C THR A 231 18.94 17.04 -2.09
N SER A 232 19.85 17.90 -1.62
CA SER A 232 19.99 19.28 -2.10
C SER A 232 20.35 19.38 -3.58
N GLN A 233 21.25 18.53 -4.07
CA GLN A 233 21.66 18.51 -5.48
C GLN A 233 20.54 18.02 -6.40
N ALA A 234 19.76 17.02 -5.99
CA ALA A 234 18.60 16.59 -6.78
C ALA A 234 17.54 17.70 -6.87
N LEU A 235 17.37 18.46 -5.79
CA LEU A 235 16.42 19.57 -5.72
C LEU A 235 16.78 20.75 -6.62
N THR A 236 18.06 20.97 -6.97
CA THR A 236 18.41 22.03 -7.93
C THR A 236 17.83 21.77 -9.32
N HIS A 237 17.56 20.50 -9.65
CA HIS A 237 16.87 20.09 -10.88
C HIS A 237 15.36 19.92 -10.69
N GLY A 238 14.84 20.16 -9.48
CA GLY A 238 13.43 19.98 -9.17
C GLY A 238 13.03 18.52 -9.00
N CYS A 239 13.97 17.64 -8.65
CA CYS A 239 13.73 16.22 -8.48
C CYS A 239 13.95 15.78 -7.02
N LEU A 240 13.32 14.65 -6.66
CA LEU A 240 13.65 13.91 -5.44
C LEU A 240 15.00 13.18 -5.57
N PRO A 241 15.62 12.75 -4.46
CA PRO A 241 16.87 11.99 -4.51
C PRO A 241 16.78 10.78 -5.46
N PRO A 242 17.78 10.54 -6.31
CA PRO A 242 17.72 9.50 -7.34
C PRO A 242 17.55 8.10 -6.73
N ARG A 243 18.18 7.83 -5.59
CA ARG A 243 18.01 6.57 -4.87
C ARG A 243 16.57 6.33 -4.40
N LEU A 244 15.89 7.35 -3.87
CA LEU A 244 14.48 7.26 -3.45
C LEU A 244 13.57 6.92 -4.63
N LEU A 245 13.77 7.62 -5.77
CA LEU A 245 13.01 7.40 -7.00
C LEU A 245 13.21 5.99 -7.55
N ARG A 246 14.46 5.53 -7.61
CA ARG A 246 14.80 4.18 -8.08
C ARG A 246 14.19 3.11 -7.18
N GLU A 247 14.33 3.23 -5.87
CA GLU A 247 13.75 2.25 -4.95
C GLU A 247 12.22 2.19 -5.10
N ALA A 248 11.54 3.34 -5.25
CA ALA A 248 10.09 3.41 -5.50
C ALA A 248 9.68 2.77 -6.84
N LEU A 249 10.53 2.78 -7.86
CA LEU A 249 10.25 2.08 -9.12
C LEU A 249 10.46 0.57 -9.03
N VAL A 250 11.46 0.14 -8.26
CA VAL A 250 11.78 -1.30 -8.12
C VAL A 250 10.73 -2.01 -7.24
N THR A 251 10.07 -1.32 -6.30
CA THR A 251 9.00 -1.89 -5.49
C THR A 251 7.82 -2.39 -6.33
N TYR A 252 7.53 -1.80 -7.49
CA TYR A 252 6.49 -2.34 -8.39
C TYR A 252 6.83 -3.75 -8.89
N ASN A 253 8.11 -4.12 -9.05
CA ASN A 253 8.48 -5.50 -9.40
C ASN A 253 8.25 -6.48 -8.25
N ILE A 254 8.31 -5.99 -7.00
CA ILE A 254 8.01 -6.81 -5.81
C ILE A 254 6.50 -7.04 -5.73
N LEU A 255 5.70 -5.99 -5.93
CA LEU A 255 4.24 -6.05 -5.85
C LEU A 255 3.62 -6.73 -7.08
N PHE A 256 4.14 -6.47 -8.27
CA PHE A 256 3.60 -6.93 -9.54
C PHE A 256 4.65 -7.66 -10.38
N PRO A 257 5.17 -8.80 -9.89
CA PRO A 257 6.25 -9.52 -10.57
C PRO A 257 5.79 -10.01 -11.96
N LEU A 258 6.69 -9.93 -12.94
CA LEU A 258 6.42 -10.38 -14.31
C LEU A 258 6.22 -11.90 -14.42
N ALA A 259 6.85 -12.65 -13.52
CA ALA A 259 6.81 -14.10 -13.51
C ALA A 259 6.46 -14.62 -12.10
N GLY A 260 5.74 -15.74 -12.04
CA GLY A 260 5.43 -16.44 -10.80
C GLY A 260 4.11 -16.04 -10.12
N ASP A 261 3.54 -14.87 -10.42
CA ASP A 261 2.24 -14.45 -9.90
C ASP A 261 1.38 -13.72 -10.95
N SER A 262 0.62 -14.51 -11.73
CA SER A 262 -0.29 -13.98 -12.74
C SER A 262 -1.42 -13.15 -12.13
N LEU A 263 -1.86 -13.46 -10.89
CA LEU A 263 -2.94 -12.72 -10.24
C LEU A 263 -2.54 -11.27 -9.99
N SER A 264 -1.28 -11.03 -9.59
CA SER A 264 -0.76 -9.66 -9.46
C SER A 264 -0.85 -8.89 -10.78
N ARG A 265 -0.47 -9.52 -11.89
CA ARG A 265 -0.54 -8.90 -13.22
C ARG A 265 -1.97 -8.64 -13.66
N ASP A 266 -2.87 -9.59 -13.44
CA ASP A 266 -4.29 -9.43 -13.74
C ASP A 266 -4.92 -8.27 -12.95
N ILE A 267 -4.54 -8.09 -11.67
CA ILE A 267 -4.99 -6.95 -10.84
C ILE A 267 -4.49 -5.65 -11.45
N LEU A 268 -3.20 -5.57 -11.79
CA LEU A 268 -2.60 -4.37 -12.35
C LEU A 268 -3.21 -3.98 -13.69
N GLU A 269 -3.36 -4.93 -14.61
CA GLU A 269 -3.94 -4.71 -15.94
C GLU A 269 -5.38 -4.22 -15.86
N LYS A 270 -6.20 -4.85 -15.00
CA LYS A 270 -7.57 -4.42 -14.76
C LYS A 270 -7.64 -3.03 -14.15
N ASP A 271 -6.77 -2.71 -13.21
CA ASP A 271 -6.77 -1.39 -12.56
C ASP A 271 -6.29 -0.29 -13.51
N VAL A 272 -5.28 -0.57 -14.35
CA VAL A 272 -4.83 0.35 -15.42
C VAL A 272 -5.98 0.68 -16.36
N GLU A 273 -6.71 -0.33 -16.84
CA GLU A 273 -7.85 -0.13 -17.73
C GLU A 273 -9.03 0.58 -17.04
N ARG A 274 -9.38 0.15 -15.82
CA ARG A 274 -10.57 0.62 -15.09
C ARG A 274 -10.42 2.02 -14.52
N LEU A 275 -9.24 2.36 -14.00
CA LEU A 275 -8.99 3.60 -13.27
C LEU A 275 -8.25 4.65 -14.09
N GLY A 276 -7.87 4.32 -15.34
CA GLY A 276 -7.00 5.15 -16.17
C GLY A 276 -5.69 5.43 -15.43
N LEU A 277 -4.96 4.36 -15.10
CA LEU A 277 -3.62 4.51 -14.51
C LEU A 277 -2.57 4.55 -15.61
N ASP A 278 -1.42 5.09 -15.25
CA ASP A 278 -0.27 5.29 -16.12
C ASP A 278 0.11 3.96 -16.77
N SER A 279 -0.04 3.87 -18.09
CA SER A 279 0.23 2.64 -18.85
C SER A 279 1.65 2.13 -18.66
N SER A 280 2.60 3.00 -18.29
CA SER A 280 3.97 2.61 -17.99
C SER A 280 4.10 1.76 -16.71
N LEU A 281 3.04 1.60 -15.91
CA LEU A 281 2.95 0.58 -14.85
C LEU A 281 3.03 -0.84 -15.41
N LEU A 282 2.55 -1.06 -16.65
CA LEU A 282 2.58 -2.37 -17.29
C LEU A 282 3.97 -2.72 -17.82
N GLU A 283 4.79 -1.71 -18.09
CA GLU A 283 6.17 -1.87 -18.55
C GLU A 283 7.07 -2.39 -17.42
N PRO A 284 7.99 -3.32 -17.70
CA PRO A 284 9.03 -3.70 -16.76
C PRO A 284 9.77 -2.46 -16.25
N SER A 285 9.87 -2.26 -14.93
CA SER A 285 10.69 -1.16 -14.38
C SER A 285 12.17 -1.30 -14.77
N MET A 286 12.61 -2.51 -15.17
CA MET A 286 13.96 -2.80 -15.68
C MET A 286 14.16 -2.52 -17.19
N SER A 287 13.15 -2.04 -17.92
CA SER A 287 13.31 -1.74 -19.35
C SER A 287 14.20 -0.54 -19.65
N HIS A 288 14.60 0.25 -18.63
CA HIS A 288 15.57 1.34 -18.79
C HIS A 288 16.97 0.84 -18.42
N ALA A 289 17.64 0.23 -19.40
CA ALA A 289 19.05 -0.23 -19.32
C ALA A 289 20.02 0.85 -18.79
N ILE A 290 19.63 2.13 -18.87
CA ILE A 290 20.37 3.31 -18.42
C ILE A 290 20.62 3.30 -16.91
N TYR A 291 19.69 2.77 -16.11
CA TYR A 291 19.80 2.80 -14.64
C TYR A 291 20.65 1.66 -14.05
N HIS A 292 21.15 0.77 -14.92
CA HIS A 292 21.90 -0.43 -14.52
C HIS A 292 23.43 -0.26 -14.53
N HIS A 293 23.96 0.94 -14.85
CA HIS A 293 25.41 1.14 -14.96
C HIS A 293 26.21 0.86 -13.68
N HIS A 294 25.55 0.71 -12.53
CA HIS A 294 26.18 0.37 -11.24
C HIS A 294 25.59 -0.87 -10.54
N GLU A 295 24.68 -1.62 -11.17
CA GLU A 295 24.14 -2.82 -10.52
C GLU A 295 25.16 -3.96 -10.53
N SER A 296 25.68 -4.27 -9.35
CA SER A 296 26.42 -5.51 -9.13
C SER A 296 25.48 -6.70 -9.31
N PHE A 297 26.01 -7.89 -9.63
CA PHE A 297 25.24 -9.15 -9.64
C PHE A 297 24.43 -9.36 -8.35
N ARG A 298 24.91 -8.83 -7.21
CA ARG A 298 24.22 -8.87 -5.93
C ARG A 298 22.99 -7.97 -5.86
N ASP A 299 22.96 -6.87 -6.62
CA ASP A 299 21.84 -5.93 -6.64
C ASP A 299 20.66 -6.44 -7.48
N ALA A 300 20.93 -7.33 -8.43
CA ALA A 300 19.90 -8.01 -9.22
C ALA A 300 19.12 -9.07 -8.40
N LEU A 301 19.68 -9.58 -7.31
CA LEU A 301 19.04 -10.62 -6.50
C LEU A 301 17.99 -10.01 -5.56
N PRO A 302 16.82 -10.65 -5.38
CA PRO A 302 15.87 -10.26 -4.36
C PRO A 302 16.48 -10.45 -2.96
N PRO A 303 16.14 -9.61 -1.97
CA PRO A 303 16.63 -9.79 -0.62
C PRO A 303 16.11 -11.11 -0.04
N THR A 304 17.00 -11.86 0.61
CA THR A 304 16.69 -13.17 1.21
C THR A 304 16.38 -13.09 2.70
N ASP A 305 16.76 -11.99 3.35
CA ASP A 305 16.58 -11.72 4.77
C ASP A 305 16.13 -10.27 5.00
N VAL A 306 15.67 -9.99 6.21
CA VAL A 306 15.23 -8.65 6.63
C VAL A 306 16.38 -7.64 6.49
N ARG A 307 17.61 -8.04 6.84
CA ARG A 307 18.78 -7.15 6.73
C ARG A 307 19.05 -6.71 5.29
N GLY A 308 18.96 -7.64 4.34
CA GLY A 308 19.09 -7.38 2.91
C GLY A 308 18.00 -6.47 2.38
N LEU A 309 16.77 -6.57 2.91
CA LEU A 309 15.68 -5.65 2.59
C LEU A 309 16.04 -4.21 2.99
N TYR A 310 16.52 -3.98 4.21
CA TYR A 310 16.93 -2.66 4.70
C TYR A 310 18.14 -2.09 3.96
N ASN A 311 19.09 -2.94 3.58
CA ASN A 311 20.24 -2.50 2.79
C ASN A 311 19.84 -2.09 1.36
N LYS A 312 18.91 -2.83 0.74
CA LYS A 312 18.50 -2.62 -0.64
C LYS A 312 17.49 -1.48 -0.80
N TYR A 313 16.62 -1.28 0.19
CA TYR A 313 15.55 -0.29 0.14
C TYR A 313 15.50 0.63 1.38
N PRO A 314 16.58 1.33 1.76
CA PRO A 314 16.58 2.16 2.97
C PRO A 314 15.40 3.14 3.07
N TYR A 315 14.86 3.67 1.98
CA TYR A 315 13.72 4.60 2.06
C TYR A 315 12.37 3.89 2.27
N TRP A 316 12.24 2.65 1.81
CA TRP A 316 10.97 1.91 1.82
C TRP A 316 10.98 0.67 2.71
N ALA A 317 12.11 0.32 3.32
CA ALA A 317 12.31 -0.93 4.04
C ALA A 317 11.37 -1.07 5.23
N ASP A 318 11.16 -0.03 6.03
CA ASP A 318 10.22 -0.06 7.15
C ASP A 318 8.80 -0.40 6.65
N ARG A 319 8.33 0.25 5.58
CA ARG A 319 7.00 0.00 5.00
C ARG A 319 6.89 -1.38 4.37
N LEU A 320 7.91 -1.80 3.61
CA LEU A 320 7.97 -3.15 3.03
C LEU A 320 7.98 -4.22 4.13
N TYR A 321 8.70 -3.98 5.23
CA TYR A 321 8.74 -4.88 6.37
C TYR A 321 7.39 -4.97 7.07
N GLU A 322 6.68 -3.86 7.26
CA GLU A 322 5.32 -3.86 7.81
C GLU A 322 4.34 -4.65 6.93
N VAL A 323 4.38 -4.44 5.61
CA VAL A 323 3.56 -5.19 4.65
C VAL A 323 3.93 -6.68 4.67
N TRP A 324 5.23 -7.01 4.72
CA TRP A 324 5.70 -8.39 4.77
C TRP A 324 5.25 -9.07 6.07
N LYS A 325 5.38 -8.40 7.21
CA LYS A 325 4.96 -8.89 8.52
C LYS A 325 3.46 -9.18 8.54
N GLU A 326 2.67 -8.28 7.97
CA GLU A 326 1.22 -8.49 7.82
C GLU A 326 0.89 -9.62 6.84
N ALA A 327 1.72 -9.86 5.82
CA ALA A 327 1.53 -10.95 4.88
C ALA A 327 1.88 -12.32 5.46
N GLU A 328 2.87 -12.38 6.37
CA GLU A 328 3.31 -13.62 7.02
C GLU A 328 2.37 -14.04 8.17
N ASP A 329 1.87 -13.07 8.95
CA ASP A 329 0.87 -13.28 10.01
C ASP A 329 -0.30 -12.29 9.85
N PRO A 330 -1.29 -12.60 8.98
CA PRO A 330 -2.35 -11.67 8.66
C PRO A 330 -3.36 -11.55 9.80
N THR A 331 -3.54 -10.31 10.27
CA THR A 331 -4.60 -10.00 11.24
C THR A 331 -5.99 -10.29 10.65
N PRO A 332 -6.92 -10.91 11.38
CA PRO A 332 -8.16 -11.39 10.81
C PRO A 332 -9.12 -10.23 10.58
N VAL A 333 -9.49 -10.01 9.32
CA VAL A 333 -10.51 -9.03 8.94
C VAL A 333 -11.93 -9.57 9.09
N THR A 334 -12.11 -10.90 9.01
CA THR A 334 -13.45 -11.52 9.07
C THR A 334 -13.86 -11.85 10.49
N ALA A 335 -15.16 -11.80 10.79
CA ALA A 335 -15.69 -12.20 12.09
C ALA A 335 -15.34 -13.66 12.45
N ILE A 336 -15.31 -14.55 11.46
CA ILE A 336 -14.89 -15.95 11.62
C ILE A 336 -13.39 -16.05 11.92
N GLY A 337 -12.55 -15.25 11.24
CA GLY A 337 -11.12 -15.17 11.53
C GLY A 337 -10.87 -14.66 12.95
N ARG A 338 -11.56 -13.60 13.38
CA ARG A 338 -11.47 -13.06 14.75
C ARG A 338 -11.94 -14.08 15.78
N TRP A 339 -13.00 -14.83 15.47
CA TRP A 339 -13.48 -15.92 16.31
C TRP A 339 -12.47 -17.09 16.40
N SER A 340 -11.81 -17.42 15.29
CA SER A 340 -10.76 -18.45 15.23
C SER A 340 -9.53 -18.04 16.06
N GLU A 341 -9.10 -16.79 15.96
CA GLU A 341 -8.01 -16.26 16.78
C GLU A 341 -8.35 -16.19 18.27
N ALA A 342 -9.57 -15.79 18.62
CA ALA A 342 -10.04 -15.84 20.01
C ALA A 342 -9.95 -17.27 20.59
N ARG A 343 -10.00 -18.30 19.73
CA ARG A 343 -9.83 -19.72 20.09
C ARG A 343 -8.40 -20.25 20.01
N ARG A 344 -7.41 -19.49 19.50
CA ARG A 344 -5.98 -19.84 19.61
C ARG A 344 -5.43 -19.73 21.03
N ASN A 345 -6.24 -19.28 22.00
CA ASN A 345 -5.86 -19.29 23.41
C ASN A 345 -5.57 -20.75 23.84
N PRO A 346 -4.36 -21.06 24.36
CA PRO A 346 -3.96 -22.43 24.76
C PRO A 346 -4.96 -23.13 25.68
N ARG A 347 -5.70 -22.33 26.46
CA ARG A 347 -6.75 -22.81 27.37
C ARG A 347 -7.93 -23.44 26.63
N PHE A 348 -8.30 -22.96 25.44
CA PHE A 348 -9.41 -23.50 24.67
C PHE A 348 -9.10 -24.88 24.10
N THR A 349 -7.90 -25.07 23.53
CA THR A 349 -7.43 -26.39 23.08
C THR A 349 -7.41 -27.40 24.22
N TYR A 350 -6.94 -26.99 25.40
CA TYR A 350 -6.99 -27.81 26.60
C TYR A 350 -8.41 -28.26 26.95
N TRP A 351 -9.39 -27.34 26.97
CA TRP A 351 -10.79 -27.68 27.26
C TRP A 351 -11.43 -28.57 26.18
N CYS A 352 -11.14 -28.36 24.90
CA CYS A 352 -11.60 -29.26 23.83
C CYS A 352 -11.11 -30.70 24.05
N THR A 353 -9.84 -30.87 24.42
CA THR A 353 -9.28 -32.19 24.72
C THR A 353 -9.97 -32.83 25.94
N VAL A 354 -10.21 -32.06 27.01
CA VAL A 354 -10.92 -32.55 28.21
C VAL A 354 -12.33 -33.01 27.85
N VAL A 355 -13.07 -32.23 27.05
CA VAL A 355 -14.43 -32.59 26.62
C VAL A 355 -14.42 -33.83 25.73
N ALA A 356 -13.49 -33.93 24.79
CA ALA A 356 -13.36 -35.11 23.91
C ALA A 356 -13.06 -36.39 24.71
N VAL A 357 -12.15 -36.31 25.69
CA VAL A 357 -11.82 -37.44 26.59
C VAL A 357 -13.04 -37.83 27.43
N THR A 358 -13.78 -36.84 27.95
CA THR A 358 -14.99 -37.08 28.75
C THR A 358 -16.07 -37.78 27.93
N LEU A 359 -16.30 -37.33 26.69
CA LEU A 359 -17.25 -37.98 25.78
C LEU A 359 -16.81 -39.40 25.43
N ALA A 360 -15.53 -39.62 25.13
CA ALA A 360 -15.00 -40.95 24.86
C ALA A 360 -15.20 -41.91 26.05
N PHE A 361 -15.00 -41.43 27.27
CA PHE A 361 -15.26 -42.18 28.49
C PHE A 361 -16.74 -42.56 28.64
N VAL A 362 -17.65 -41.61 28.43
CA VAL A 362 -19.10 -41.86 28.48
C VAL A 362 -19.52 -42.88 27.42
N PHE A 363 -19.04 -42.74 26.18
CA PHE A 363 -19.31 -43.73 25.14
C PHE A 363 -18.76 -45.10 25.50
N GLY A 364 -17.57 -45.19 26.11
CA GLY A 364 -17.02 -46.44 26.61
C GLY A 364 -17.88 -47.12 27.67
N ILE A 365 -18.51 -46.35 28.56
CA ILE A 365 -19.45 -46.89 29.55
C ILE A 365 -20.70 -47.42 28.86
N VAL A 366 -21.31 -46.63 27.97
CA VAL A 366 -22.54 -47.02 27.28
C VAL A 366 -22.32 -48.29 26.46
N THR A 367 -21.22 -48.40 25.71
CA THR A 367 -20.92 -49.61 24.93
C THR A 367 -20.68 -50.81 25.83
N THR A 368 -20.03 -50.63 26.98
CA THR A 368 -19.84 -51.72 27.97
C THR A 368 -21.18 -52.22 28.53
N ILE A 369 -22.10 -51.30 28.86
CA ILE A 369 -23.44 -51.66 29.33
C ILE A 369 -24.21 -52.41 28.24
N LEU A 370 -24.19 -51.92 27.00
CA LEU A 370 -24.85 -52.58 25.88
C LEU A 370 -24.28 -53.99 25.63
N ALA A 371 -22.96 -54.15 25.72
CA ALA A 371 -22.31 -55.45 25.61
C ALA A 371 -22.75 -56.41 26.74
N ALA A 372 -22.83 -55.92 27.98
CA ALA A 372 -23.30 -56.72 29.11
C ALA A 372 -24.76 -57.17 28.92
N VAL A 373 -25.63 -56.28 28.43
CA VAL A 373 -27.03 -56.62 28.11
C VAL A 373 -27.10 -57.63 26.97
N GLN A 374 -26.28 -57.50 25.93
CA GLN A 374 -26.22 -58.46 24.82
C GLN A 374 -25.78 -59.85 25.30
N VAL A 375 -24.77 -59.92 26.17
CA VAL A 375 -24.32 -61.19 26.77
C VAL A 375 -25.43 -61.78 27.62
N TRP A 376 -26.13 -60.97 28.42
CA TRP A 376 -27.26 -61.43 29.22
C TRP A 376 -28.41 -62.00 28.39
N VAL A 377 -28.82 -61.28 27.33
CA VAL A 377 -29.87 -61.75 26.41
C VAL A 377 -29.43 -63.04 25.71
N SER A 378 -28.17 -63.12 25.26
CA SER A 378 -27.61 -64.33 24.64
C SER A 378 -27.59 -65.51 25.62
N PHE A 379 -27.26 -65.27 26.89
CA PHE A 379 -27.28 -66.28 27.94
C PHE A 379 -28.70 -66.77 28.23
N CYS A 380 -29.68 -65.87 28.41
CA CYS A 380 -31.08 -66.27 28.58
C CYS A 380 -31.61 -67.04 27.35
N ALA A 381 -31.19 -66.69 26.13
CA ALA A 381 -31.57 -67.41 24.91
C ALA A 381 -30.96 -68.82 24.84
N TRP A 382 -29.73 -69.00 25.34
CA TRP A 382 -29.08 -70.30 25.45
C TRP A 382 -29.70 -71.17 26.56
N ASP A 383 -29.99 -70.57 27.72
CA ASP A 383 -30.49 -71.27 28.92
C ASP A 383 -32.02 -71.48 28.94
N ALA A 384 -32.74 -71.07 27.89
CA ALA A 384 -34.18 -71.34 27.70
C ALA A 384 -34.54 -72.85 27.66
N ASN A 385 -33.60 -73.75 27.93
CA ASN A 385 -33.79 -75.18 28.10
C ASN A 385 -33.51 -75.68 29.54
N SER A 386 -33.32 -74.80 30.54
CA SER A 386 -33.16 -75.19 31.94
C SER A 386 -33.90 -74.26 32.93
N THR A 387 -34.43 -74.85 34.00
CA THR A 387 -35.54 -74.36 34.83
C THR A 387 -35.15 -73.29 35.87
N VAL A 388 -34.90 -72.04 35.47
CA VAL A 388 -34.69 -70.92 36.41
C VAL A 388 -35.59 -69.72 36.10
N SER A 389 -36.30 -69.22 37.11
CA SER A 389 -37.42 -68.27 37.03
C SER A 389 -37.08 -66.81 36.71
N SER A 390 -35.83 -66.49 36.37
CA SER A 390 -35.35 -65.10 36.27
C SER A 390 -35.45 -64.48 34.87
N CYS A 391 -35.61 -65.27 33.80
CA CYS A 391 -35.73 -64.78 32.41
C CYS A 391 -37.20 -64.79 31.89
N ARG A 392 -38.20 -64.55 32.74
CA ARG A 392 -39.62 -64.53 32.32
C ARG A 392 -40.04 -63.14 31.83
N LEU A 393 -39.78 -62.83 30.56
CA LEU A 393 -40.38 -61.67 29.91
C LEU A 393 -41.90 -61.88 29.82
N ARG A 394 -42.65 -61.02 30.52
CA ARG A 394 -44.11 -60.96 30.52
C ARG A 394 -44.60 -60.36 29.20
N GLY A 395 -44.79 -61.22 28.19
CA GLY A 395 -45.45 -60.87 26.92
C GLY A 395 -46.83 -61.49 26.84
N GLU A 396 -47.87 -60.77 27.25
CA GLU A 396 -49.26 -61.12 26.95
C GLU A 396 -49.74 -60.34 25.71
N GLY A 397 -50.02 -61.08 24.63
CA GLY A 397 -51.22 -60.91 23.82
C GLY A 397 -51.25 -59.82 22.75
N LYS A 398 -51.07 -60.21 21.48
CA LYS A 398 -52.20 -60.53 20.58
C LYS A 398 -51.70 -60.80 19.16
N SER A 399 -51.87 -62.04 18.72
CA SER A 399 -51.99 -62.42 17.32
C SER A 399 -53.38 -62.00 16.81
N VAL A 400 -53.43 -61.24 15.72
CA VAL A 400 -54.58 -61.23 14.81
C VAL A 400 -54.03 -61.41 13.41
N PHE A 401 -54.19 -62.64 12.91
CA PHE A 401 -54.21 -62.99 11.50
C PHE A 401 -55.47 -62.38 10.87
N VAL A 402 -55.33 -61.66 9.75
CA VAL A 402 -56.29 -61.69 8.64
C VAL A 402 -55.47 -61.64 7.36
N ALA A 403 -55.61 -62.69 6.55
CA ALA A 403 -55.12 -62.80 5.20
C ALA A 403 -56.25 -62.49 4.21
N GLU A 404 -55.81 -62.15 2.98
CA GLU A 404 -56.42 -62.56 1.70
C GLU A 404 -57.34 -61.56 0.97
N GLY A 405 -57.01 -61.31 -0.31
CA GLY A 405 -57.99 -60.95 -1.34
C GLY A 405 -57.65 -59.82 -2.32
N ASP A 406 -56.70 -60.06 -3.23
CA ASP A 406 -56.78 -59.92 -4.70
C ASP A 406 -57.44 -58.72 -5.44
N SER A 407 -56.73 -58.32 -6.51
CA SER A 407 -57.17 -57.82 -7.85
C SER A 407 -57.76 -56.42 -8.00
N ASP A 408 -57.02 -55.49 -8.62
CA ASP A 408 -56.93 -55.30 -10.10
C ASP A 408 -55.64 -54.55 -10.48
#